data_AF-A0A8H9CAG3-F1
#
_entry.id   AF-A0A8H9CAG3-F1
#
_cell.length_a   1.000
_cell.length_b   1.000
_cell.length_c   1.000
_cell.angle_alpha   90.00
_cell.angle_beta   90.00
_cell.angle_gamma   90.00
#
_symmetry.space_group_name_H-M   'P 1'
#
loop_
_entity.id
_entity.type
_entity.pdbx_description
1 polymer ?
#
loop_
_entity_poly.entity_id
_entity_poly.type
_entity_poly.pdbx_seq_one_letter_code
_entity_poly.pdbx_strand_id
1 'polypeptide(L)'
;MKVEEGKFYRNREGKKIGPMRFDGFIDLFVAAGNAKAWHEDGKLFPLRVSNDPLDLVEEWVDPPPELKDIDQMTLVDYRNGVAAVWNSYRHI
;
A
#
# COMPACT_ATOMS: atom_id res chain seq x y z
N MET A 1 2.47 10.55 11.43
CA MET A 1 3.02 9.62 10.40
C MET A 1 4.52 9.55 10.58
N LYS A 2 5.16 8.44 10.20
CA LYS A 2 6.61 8.34 10.03
C LYS A 2 6.92 7.83 8.62
N VAL A 3 7.82 8.51 7.93
CA VAL A 3 8.31 8.10 6.61
C VAL A 3 9.37 7.01 6.78
N GLU A 4 9.31 5.98 5.96
CA GLU A 4 10.19 4.82 5.98
C GLU A 4 10.66 4.50 4.56
N GLU A 5 11.85 3.91 4.45
CA GLU A 5 12.41 3.50 3.16
C GLU A 5 11.59 2.39 2.49
N GLY A 6 11.58 2.40 1.16
CA GLY A 6 10.88 1.43 0.33
C GLY A 6 9.36 1.60 0.28
N LYS A 7 8.77 2.41 1.17
CA LYS A 7 7.33 2.65 1.23
C LYS A 7 6.86 3.72 0.25
N PHE A 8 5.55 3.72 0.01
CA PHE A 8 4.84 4.73 -0.77
C PHE A 8 3.89 5.50 0.12
N TYR A 9 3.62 6.75 -0.24
CA TYR A 9 2.82 7.66 0.55
C TYR A 9 1.87 8.46 -0.33
N ARG A 10 0.76 8.90 0.24
CA ARG A 10 -0.18 9.82 -0.39
C ARG A 10 0.15 11.25 0.04
N ASN A 11 0.23 12.19 -0.91
CA ASN A 11 0.30 13.61 -0.59
C ASN A 11 -1.11 14.20 -0.34
N ARG A 12 -1.22 15.45 0.10
CA ARG A 12 -2.54 16.10 0.31
C ARG A 12 -3.40 16.21 -0.95
N GLU A 13 -2.76 16.22 -2.12
CA GLU A 13 -3.46 16.20 -3.41
C GLU A 13 -3.98 14.81 -3.81
N GLY A 14 -3.74 13.77 -3.00
CA GLY A 14 -4.15 12.40 -3.28
C GLY A 14 -3.23 11.63 -4.22
N LYS A 15 -2.03 12.15 -4.55
CA LYS A 15 -1.06 11.47 -5.43
C LYS A 15 -0.19 10.48 -4.66
N LYS A 16 0.08 9.33 -5.28
CA LYS A 16 1.05 8.33 -4.80
C LYS A 16 2.48 8.82 -5.06
N ILE A 17 3.29 8.87 -4.02
CA ILE A 17 4.69 9.31 -4.02
C ILE A 17 5.54 8.18 -3.44
N GLY A 18 6.61 7.80 -4.14
CA GLY A 18 7.54 6.76 -3.71
C GLY A 18 8.04 5.91 -4.89
N PRO A 19 8.82 4.85 -4.63
CA PRO A 19 9.25 4.42 -3.30
C PRO A 19 10.19 5.44 -2.66
N MET A 20 10.12 5.59 -1.35
CA MET A 20 10.98 6.49 -0.59
C MET A 20 12.37 5.89 -0.38
N ARG A 21 13.39 6.73 -0.42
CA ARG A 21 14.77 6.41 -0.09
C ARG A 21 15.27 7.43 0.93
N PHE A 22 15.96 6.98 1.97
CA PHE A 22 16.61 7.88 2.91
C PHE A 22 17.92 8.40 2.28
N ASP A 23 18.11 9.70 2.33
CA ASP A 23 19.34 10.36 1.95
C ASP A 23 20.12 10.78 3.20
N GLY A 24 21.05 9.92 3.60
CA GLY A 24 21.83 10.11 4.82
C GLY A 24 22.78 11.31 4.79
N PHE A 25 22.99 11.97 3.65
CA PHE A 25 23.81 13.18 3.59
C PHE A 25 23.06 14.42 4.10
N ILE A 26 21.74 14.47 3.87
CA ILE A 26 20.89 15.62 4.22
C ILE A 26 19.82 15.28 5.26
N ASP A 27 19.76 14.02 5.73
CA ASP A 27 18.78 13.53 6.72
C ASP A 27 17.33 13.74 6.27
N LEU A 28 17.05 13.42 5.00
CA LEU A 28 15.72 13.54 4.38
C LEU A 28 15.35 12.28 3.60
N PHE A 29 14.07 12.10 3.38
CA PHE A 29 13.53 11.09 2.46
C PHE A 29 13.30 11.70 1.08
N VAL A 30 13.69 11.00 0.03
CA VAL A 30 13.46 11.39 -1.36
C VAL A 30 12.69 10.28 -2.08
N ALA A 31 11.86 10.66 -3.04
CA ALA A 31 11.16 9.70 -3.89
C ALA A 31 11.93 9.50 -5.20
N ALA A 32 12.03 8.25 -5.67
CA ALA A 32 12.69 7.94 -6.94
C ALA A 32 12.07 8.75 -8.09
N GLY A 33 12.91 9.43 -8.89
CA GLY A 33 12.45 10.26 -10.01
C GLY A 33 11.79 11.58 -9.61
N ASN A 34 11.82 11.97 -8.34
CA ASN A 34 11.29 13.23 -7.85
C ASN A 34 12.41 14.11 -7.29
N ALA A 35 12.40 15.40 -7.62
CA ALA A 35 13.36 16.38 -7.10
C ALA A 35 12.95 16.95 -5.73
N LYS A 36 11.99 16.32 -5.07
CA LYS A 36 11.45 16.73 -3.77
C LYS A 36 11.99 15.81 -2.66
N ALA A 37 12.14 16.41 -1.50
CA ALA A 37 12.58 15.74 -0.29
C ALA A 37 11.60 16.04 0.84
N TRP A 38 11.50 15.13 1.80
CA TRP A 38 10.60 15.21 2.94
C TRP A 38 11.36 14.89 4.22
N HIS A 39 10.96 15.52 5.30
CA HIS A 39 11.39 15.12 6.63
C HIS A 39 10.75 13.79 7.02
N GLU A 40 11.27 13.16 8.08
CA GLU A 40 10.73 11.90 8.63
C GLU A 40 9.25 11.96 9.03
N ASP A 41 8.72 13.16 9.29
CA ASP A 41 7.32 13.41 9.66
C ASP A 41 6.40 13.61 8.45
N GLY A 42 6.94 13.55 7.23
CA GLY A 42 6.22 13.73 5.98
C GLY A 42 6.12 15.18 5.50
N LYS A 43 6.73 16.15 6.21
CA LYS A 43 6.75 17.56 5.77
C LYS A 43 7.70 17.79 4.62
N LEU A 44 7.26 18.57 3.63
CA LEU A 44 8.07 18.92 2.48
C LEU A 44 9.28 19.78 2.89
N PHE A 45 10.48 19.41 2.43
CA PHE A 45 11.67 20.26 2.53
C PHE A 45 11.69 21.34 1.44
N PRO A 46 12.17 22.57 1.70
CA PRO A 46 12.78 23.07 2.95
C PRO A 46 11.78 23.65 3.95
N LEU A 47 10.52 23.75 3.54
CA LEU A 47 9.50 24.44 4.31
C LEU A 47 8.84 23.46 5.28
N ARG A 48 9.36 23.40 6.52
CA ARG A 48 8.68 22.72 7.65
C ARG A 48 7.36 23.39 8.07
N VAL A 49 6.82 24.28 7.23
CA VAL A 49 5.57 25.00 7.49
C VAL A 49 4.41 24.02 7.32
N SER A 50 3.43 24.07 8.21
CA SER A 50 2.31 23.14 8.20
C SER A 50 1.41 23.37 6.98
N ASN A 51 1.06 22.28 6.28
CA ASN A 51 0.02 22.18 5.26
C ASN A 51 0.43 22.49 3.81
N ASP A 52 1.67 22.21 3.42
CA ASP A 52 2.03 22.20 2.00
C ASP A 52 1.21 21.11 1.25
N PRO A 53 0.66 21.38 0.05
CA PRO A 53 -0.04 20.38 -0.76
C PRO A 53 0.77 19.10 -1.04
N LEU A 54 2.10 19.20 -1.02
CA LEU A 54 3.00 18.09 -1.24
C LEU A 54 3.42 17.38 0.06
N ASP A 55 2.94 17.84 1.23
CA ASP A 55 3.08 17.10 2.49
C ASP A 55 2.52 15.67 2.31
N LEU A 56 3.25 14.69 2.81
CA LEU A 56 2.79 13.31 2.93
C LEU A 56 1.83 13.21 4.11
N VAL A 57 0.69 12.56 3.91
CA VAL A 57 -0.39 12.48 4.92
C VAL A 57 -0.70 11.07 5.39
N GLU A 58 -0.61 10.08 4.52
CA GLU A 58 -0.82 8.66 4.87
C GLU A 58 0.03 7.71 4.01
N GLU A 59 0.34 6.53 4.55
CA GLU A 59 0.99 5.47 3.78
C GLU A 59 0.04 5.00 2.67
N TRP A 60 0.58 4.83 1.46
CA TRP A 60 -0.21 4.33 0.34
C TRP A 60 -0.24 2.81 0.37
N VAL A 61 -1.41 2.26 0.65
CA VAL A 61 -1.69 0.83 0.52
C VAL A 61 -2.37 0.60 -0.82
N ASP A 62 -1.77 -0.23 -1.67
CA ASP A 62 -2.41 -0.60 -2.93
C ASP A 62 -3.69 -1.40 -2.64
N PRO A 63 -4.78 -1.14 -3.40
CA PRO A 63 -5.98 -1.93 -3.25
C PRO A 63 -5.62 -3.41 -3.44
N PRO A 64 -6.25 -4.32 -2.67
CA PRO A 64 -6.04 -5.74 -2.89
C PRO A 64 -6.32 -6.02 -4.37
N PRO A 65 -5.53 -6.91 -5.01
CA PRO A 65 -5.87 -7.35 -6.36
C PRO A 65 -7.32 -7.83 -6.30
N GLU A 66 -8.18 -7.22 -7.12
CA GLU A 66 -9.57 -7.67 -7.25
C GLU A 66 -9.52 -9.18 -7.38
N LEU A 67 -10.27 -9.87 -6.53
CA LEU A 67 -10.44 -11.32 -6.54
C LEU A 67 -11.23 -11.71 -7.80
N LYS A 68 -10.68 -11.43 -8.99
CA LYS A 68 -11.26 -11.77 -10.30
C LYS A 68 -11.38 -13.29 -10.48
N ASP A 69 -10.72 -14.06 -9.61
CA ASP A 69 -10.71 -15.52 -9.64
C ASP A 69 -11.75 -16.16 -8.70
N ILE A 70 -12.37 -15.42 -7.77
CA ILE A 70 -13.45 -15.99 -6.93
C ILE A 70 -14.79 -16.03 -7.67
N ASP A 71 -14.98 -15.17 -8.66
CA ASP A 71 -16.24 -15.09 -9.42
C ASP A 71 -16.43 -16.27 -10.41
N GLN A 72 -15.42 -17.14 -10.56
CA GLN A 72 -15.54 -18.38 -11.36
C GLN A 72 -15.86 -19.62 -10.53
N MET A 73 -15.87 -19.55 -9.19
CA MET A 73 -16.27 -20.69 -8.38
C MET A 73 -17.79 -20.75 -8.36
N THR A 74 -18.37 -21.60 -9.21
CA THR A 74 -19.82 -21.72 -9.30
C THR A 74 -20.36 -22.31 -8.00
N LEU A 75 -21.62 -22.00 -7.65
CA LEU A 75 -22.31 -22.66 -6.53
C LEU A 75 -22.33 -24.20 -6.68
N VAL A 76 -22.17 -24.69 -7.92
CA VAL A 76 -22.05 -26.12 -8.23
C VAL A 76 -20.68 -26.66 -7.78
N ASP A 77 -19.59 -25.94 -8.03
CA ASP A 77 -18.24 -26.33 -7.57
C ASP A 77 -18.16 -26.38 -6.05
N TYR A 78 -18.76 -25.40 -5.37
CA TYR A 78 -18.87 -25.40 -3.91
C TYR A 78 -19.68 -26.59 -3.39
N ARG A 79 -20.84 -26.88 -3.98
CA ARG A 79 -21.68 -28.03 -3.60
C ARG A 79 -20.98 -29.36 -3.83
N ASN A 80 -20.28 -29.50 -4.95
CA ASN A 80 -19.53 -30.71 -5.29
C ASN A 80 -18.33 -30.92 -4.35
N GLY A 81 -17.61 -29.86 -4.00
CA GLY A 81 -16.52 -29.92 -3.03
C GLY A 81 -17.00 -30.33 -1.64
N VAL A 82 -18.08 -29.73 -1.15
CA VAL A 82 -18.66 -30.09 0.16
C VAL A 82 -19.20 -31.52 0.18
N ALA A 83 -19.82 -31.99 -0.91
CA ALA A 83 -20.30 -33.37 -1.03
C ALA A 83 -19.16 -34.40 -1.05
N ALA A 84 -18.04 -34.10 -1.72
CA ALA A 84 -16.85 -34.95 -1.74
C ALA A 84 -16.24 -35.09 -0.33
N VAL A 85 -16.15 -33.98 0.40
CA VAL A 85 -15.67 -33.96 1.80
C VAL A 85 -16.61 -34.76 2.70
N TRP A 86 -17.93 -34.55 2.62
CA TRP A 86 -18.91 -35.30 3.42
C TRP A 86 -18.91 -36.80 3.16
N ASN A 87 -18.67 -37.25 1.93
CA ASN A 87 -18.59 -38.68 1.60
C ASN A 87 -17.29 -39.32 2.08
N SER A 88 -16.19 -38.57 2.17
CA SER A 88 -14.91 -39.09 2.70
C SER A 88 -14.96 -39.38 4.21
N TYR A 89 -15.88 -38.76 4.96
CA TYR A 89 -16.07 -39.00 6.40
C TYR A 89 -17.09 -40.11 6.73
N ARG A 90 -17.75 -40.72 5.73
CA ARG A 90 -18.83 -41.70 5.95
C ARG A 90 -18.37 -43.17 5.92
N HIS A 91 -17.06 -43.41 5.83
CA HIS A 91 -16.46 -44.75 5.81
C HIS A 91 -15.42 -44.99 6.94
N ILE A 92 -15.53 -44.24 8.05
CA ILE A 92 -14.84 -44.54 9.31
C ILE A 92 -15.87 -44.97 10.34
#